data_AF-A0A8T5QA68-F1
#
_entry.id   AF-A0A8T5QA68-F1
#
_cell.length_a   1.000
_cell.length_b   1.000
_cell.length_c   1.000
_cell.angle_alpha   90.00
_cell.angle_beta   90.00
_cell.angle_gamma   90.00
#
_symmetry.space_group_name_H-M   'P 1'
#
loop_
_entity.id
_entity.type
_entity.pdbx_description
1 polymer ?
#
loop_
_entity_poly.entity_id
_entity_poly.type
_entity_poly.pdbx_seq_one_letter_code
_entity_poly.pdbx_strand_id
1 'polypeptide(L)'
;MVFFKDWRDDLRRMHAYSWSFFFELLASRFDIDYRNIGYLTLNELEDCLKKDAIDKKEIESRKNNPCIITLGGSNIKVIWSKIPKRYYDIIKQIEEKEKQLSIKGFTAQKGKAKGKVIVVKSYHDIKKVKKGHILVANTTHPNYLPAMQKAAAFITNEGGIASHAAIVSREMKKPCIVGTKIATKVLKTGDLVEVDAEKGIIKKIKSISS
;
A
#
# COMPACT_ATOMS: atom_id res chain seq x y z
N MET A 1 -18.28 1.14 15.42
CA MET A 1 -18.44 0.23 14.25
C MET A 1 -17.11 -0.44 13.84
N VAL A 2 -16.18 -0.71 14.79
CA VAL A 2 -14.89 -1.39 14.54
C VAL A 2 -14.97 -2.86 15.00
N PHE A 3 -15.61 -3.10 16.15
CA PHE A 3 -15.88 -4.43 16.73
C PHE A 3 -16.53 -5.45 15.77
N PHE A 4 -17.50 -5.04 14.95
CA PHE A 4 -18.16 -5.94 14.00
C PHE A 4 -17.30 -6.35 12.81
N LYS A 5 -16.22 -5.60 12.51
CA LYS A 5 -15.29 -5.96 11.44
C LYS A 5 -14.30 -7.01 11.94
N ASP A 6 -13.68 -6.76 13.10
CA ASP A 6 -12.70 -7.66 13.70
C ASP A 6 -13.32 -9.02 14.03
N TRP A 7 -14.54 -9.05 14.58
CA TRP A 7 -15.27 -10.30 14.84
C TRP A 7 -15.57 -11.12 13.58
N ARG A 8 -15.90 -10.46 12.45
CA ARG A 8 -16.12 -11.15 11.16
C ARG A 8 -14.83 -11.69 10.57
N ASP A 9 -13.72 -10.96 10.73
CA ASP A 9 -12.41 -11.41 10.25
C ASP A 9 -11.88 -12.57 11.10
N ASP A 10 -12.12 -12.57 12.41
CA ASP A 10 -11.79 -13.69 13.29
C ASP A 10 -12.62 -14.94 12.98
N LEU A 11 -13.93 -14.79 12.74
CA LEU A 11 -14.78 -15.91 12.28
C LEU A 11 -14.30 -16.48 10.94
N ARG A 12 -13.88 -15.63 10.00
CA ARG A 12 -13.32 -16.08 8.71
C ARG A 12 -12.02 -16.85 8.89
N ARG A 13 -11.15 -16.40 9.81
CA ARG A 13 -9.91 -17.11 10.14
C ARG A 13 -10.20 -18.45 10.79
N MET A 14 -11.10 -18.50 11.76
CA MET A 14 -11.52 -19.75 12.40
C MET A 14 -12.09 -20.73 11.37
N HIS A 15 -12.94 -20.27 10.45
CA HIS A 15 -13.40 -21.08 9.33
C HIS A 15 -12.24 -21.57 8.45
N ALA A 16 -11.31 -20.69 8.06
CA ALA A 16 -10.17 -21.10 7.24
C ALA A 16 -9.29 -22.17 7.92
N TYR A 17 -9.11 -22.10 9.24
CA TYR A 17 -8.42 -23.14 10.03
C TYR A 17 -9.20 -24.46 10.07
N SER A 18 -10.52 -24.43 10.21
CA SER A 18 -11.31 -25.67 10.15
C SER A 18 -11.22 -26.35 8.77
N TRP A 19 -11.14 -25.54 7.71
CA TRP A 19 -10.99 -26.04 6.34
C TRP A 19 -9.57 -26.54 6.02
N SER A 20 -8.54 -26.12 6.75
CA SER A 20 -7.16 -26.56 6.48
C SER A 20 -6.99 -28.06 6.68
N PHE A 21 -7.60 -28.64 7.71
CA PHE A 21 -7.58 -30.10 7.94
C PHE A 21 -8.24 -30.87 6.81
N PHE A 22 -9.37 -30.37 6.30
CA PHE A 22 -10.07 -30.97 5.18
C PHE A 22 -9.22 -30.93 3.90
N PHE A 23 -8.56 -29.80 3.63
CA PHE A 23 -7.67 -29.68 2.48
C PHE A 23 -6.40 -30.53 2.63
N GLU A 24 -5.84 -30.67 3.83
CA GLU A 24 -4.68 -31.54 4.07
C GLU A 24 -5.01 -33.02 3.84
N LEU A 25 -6.22 -33.45 4.19
CA LEU A 25 -6.72 -34.79 3.88
C LEU A 25 -6.90 -34.99 2.37
N LEU A 26 -7.44 -33.99 1.65
CA LEU A 26 -7.55 -34.05 0.19
C LEU A 26 -6.18 -34.09 -0.49
N ALA A 27 -5.21 -33.30 0.01
CA ALA A 27 -3.83 -33.29 -0.48
C ALA A 27 -3.21 -34.68 -0.40
N SER A 28 -3.36 -35.31 0.77
CA SER A 28 -2.83 -36.64 1.04
C SER A 28 -3.55 -37.72 0.22
N ARG A 29 -4.88 -37.62 0.07
CA ARG A 29 -5.70 -38.60 -0.65
C ARG A 29 -5.42 -38.63 -2.15
N PHE A 30 -5.22 -37.46 -2.76
CA PHE A 30 -5.04 -37.34 -4.21
C PHE A 30 -3.58 -37.16 -4.64
N ASP A 31 -2.63 -37.19 -3.71
CA ASP A 31 -1.20 -36.95 -3.94
C ASP A 31 -0.98 -35.60 -4.66
N ILE A 32 -1.47 -34.53 -4.03
CA ILE A 32 -1.40 -33.15 -4.53
C ILE A 32 -0.82 -32.26 -3.42
N ASP A 33 0.12 -31.37 -3.76
CA ASP A 33 0.63 -30.38 -2.82
C ASP A 33 -0.51 -29.52 -2.25
N TYR A 34 -0.54 -29.30 -0.94
CA TYR A 34 -1.56 -28.51 -0.24
C TYR A 34 -1.77 -27.13 -0.89
N ARG A 35 -0.70 -26.52 -1.38
CA ARG A 35 -0.75 -25.22 -2.07
C ARG A 35 -1.54 -25.26 -3.39
N ASN A 36 -1.61 -26.41 -4.05
CA ASN A 36 -2.30 -26.57 -5.32
C ASN A 36 -3.82 -26.75 -5.15
N ILE A 37 -4.29 -27.09 -3.94
CA ILE A 37 -5.72 -27.23 -3.63
C ILE A 37 -6.45 -25.89 -3.75
N GLY A 38 -5.75 -24.77 -3.50
CA GLY A 38 -6.31 -23.43 -3.66
C GLY A 38 -6.73 -23.07 -5.08
N TYR A 39 -6.42 -23.90 -6.09
CA TYR A 39 -6.82 -23.71 -7.48
C TYR A 39 -8.04 -24.56 -7.90
N LEU A 40 -8.59 -25.36 -7.00
CA LEU A 40 -9.83 -26.12 -7.22
C LEU A 40 -11.04 -25.19 -7.10
N THR A 41 -12.02 -25.38 -7.98
CA THR A 41 -13.33 -24.74 -7.85
C THR A 41 -14.24 -25.55 -6.92
N LEU A 42 -15.29 -24.92 -6.40
CA LEU A 42 -16.28 -25.60 -5.54
C LEU A 42 -16.92 -26.80 -6.25
N ASN A 43 -17.20 -26.69 -7.55
CA ASN A 43 -17.80 -27.78 -8.34
C ASN A 43 -16.84 -28.95 -8.49
N GLU A 44 -15.54 -28.70 -8.71
CA GLU A 44 -14.54 -29.77 -8.81
C GLU A 44 -14.24 -30.41 -7.47
N LEU A 45 -14.34 -29.65 -6.39
CA LEU A 45 -14.23 -30.18 -5.04
C LEU A 45 -15.42 -31.09 -4.71
N GLU A 46 -16.61 -30.75 -5.20
CA GLU A 46 -17.77 -31.64 -5.11
C GLU A 46 -17.61 -32.88 -5.99
N ASP A 47 -17.11 -32.71 -7.21
CA ASP A 47 -16.86 -33.79 -8.16
C ASP A 47 -15.74 -34.73 -7.67
N CYS A 48 -14.69 -34.21 -7.03
CA CYS A 48 -13.61 -35.06 -6.51
C CYS A 48 -14.09 -35.95 -5.36
N LEU A 49 -15.02 -35.46 -4.54
CA LEU A 49 -15.64 -36.26 -3.49
C LEU A 49 -16.58 -37.33 -4.05
N LYS A 50 -17.26 -37.04 -5.18
CA LYS A 50 -18.23 -37.97 -5.80
C LYS A 50 -17.59 -39.00 -6.72
N LYS A 51 -16.55 -38.62 -7.46
CA LYS A 51 -15.92 -39.44 -8.52
C LYS A 51 -14.55 -40.00 -8.13
N ASP A 52 -14.04 -39.61 -6.96
CA ASP A 52 -12.70 -39.96 -6.45
C ASP A 52 -11.58 -39.73 -7.48
N ALA A 53 -11.68 -38.63 -8.23
CA ALA A 53 -10.74 -38.27 -9.28
C ALA A 53 -10.54 -36.75 -9.30
N ILE A 54 -9.29 -36.33 -9.53
CA ILE A 54 -8.90 -34.92 -9.71
C ILE A 54 -8.07 -34.78 -10.98
N ASP A 55 -8.43 -33.83 -11.83
CA ASP A 55 -7.62 -33.50 -13.00
C ASP A 55 -6.43 -32.60 -12.61
N LYS A 56 -5.28 -33.23 -12.40
CA LYS A 56 -4.02 -32.54 -12.07
C LYS A 56 -3.53 -31.64 -13.23
N LYS A 57 -3.83 -31.96 -14.49
CA LYS A 57 -3.39 -31.16 -15.65
C LYS A 57 -4.12 -29.82 -15.70
N GLU A 58 -5.40 -29.81 -15.34
CA GLU A 58 -6.18 -28.59 -15.27
C GLU A 58 -5.72 -27.67 -14.13
N ILE A 59 -5.37 -28.22 -12.97
CA ILE A 59 -4.76 -27.49 -11.85
C ILE A 59 -3.43 -26.84 -12.26
N GLU A 60 -2.55 -27.59 -12.94
CA GLU A 60 -1.27 -27.08 -13.44
C GLU A 60 -1.47 -25.95 -14.48
N SER A 61 -2.49 -26.07 -15.34
CA SER A 61 -2.87 -25.03 -16.31
C SER A 61 -3.34 -23.74 -15.62
N ARG A 62 -4.07 -23.85 -14.50
CA ARG A 62 -4.54 -22.70 -13.69
C ARG A 62 -3.42 -22.02 -12.92
N LYS A 63 -2.46 -22.79 -12.42
CA LYS A 63 -1.24 -22.24 -11.82
C LYS A 63 -0.48 -21.32 -12.81
N ASN A 64 -0.50 -21.70 -14.09
CA ASN A 64 0.16 -20.94 -15.15
C ASN A 64 -0.70 -19.81 -15.75
N ASN A 65 -2.02 -19.79 -15.53
CA ASN A 65 -2.94 -18.78 -16.03
C ASN A 65 -3.85 -18.25 -14.90
N PRO A 66 -3.47 -17.15 -14.20
CA PRO A 66 -4.26 -16.64 -13.09
C PRO A 66 -5.62 -16.10 -13.55
N CYS A 67 -6.67 -16.34 -12.75
CA CYS A 67 -8.06 -15.98 -13.05
C CYS A 67 -8.48 -14.63 -12.41
N ILE A 68 -9.48 -13.99 -13.01
CA ILE A 68 -10.23 -12.89 -12.38
C ILE A 68 -11.64 -13.40 -12.10
N ILE A 69 -12.03 -13.39 -10.82
CA ILE A 69 -13.39 -13.69 -10.39
C ILE A 69 -14.11 -12.36 -10.20
N THR A 70 -15.01 -12.01 -11.13
CA THR A 70 -15.95 -10.92 -10.93
C THR A 70 -17.20 -11.45 -10.25
N LEU A 71 -17.41 -11.05 -8.99
CA LEU A 71 -18.63 -11.30 -8.24
C LEU A 71 -19.61 -10.14 -8.49
N GLY A 72 -20.60 -10.37 -9.35
CA GLY A 72 -21.72 -9.46 -9.58
C GLY A 72 -23.03 -10.12 -9.18
N GLY A 73 -23.46 -9.94 -7.92
CA GLY A 73 -24.69 -10.56 -7.40
C GLY A 73 -24.65 -12.10 -7.43
N SER A 74 -25.81 -12.73 -7.65
CA SER A 74 -26.03 -14.19 -7.62
C SER A 74 -25.34 -14.99 -8.73
N ASN A 75 -24.62 -14.34 -9.66
CA ASN A 75 -23.99 -14.99 -10.80
C ASN A 75 -22.46 -14.88 -10.70
N ILE A 76 -21.81 -16.02 -10.46
CA ILE A 76 -20.36 -16.16 -10.54
C ILE A 76 -20.01 -16.33 -12.02
N LYS A 77 -19.33 -15.34 -12.61
CA LYS A 77 -18.76 -15.47 -13.95
C LYS A 77 -17.25 -15.69 -13.84
N VAL A 78 -16.83 -16.90 -14.16
CA VAL A 78 -15.41 -17.26 -14.21
C VAL A 78 -14.93 -17.09 -15.65
N ILE A 79 -14.03 -16.15 -15.88
CA ILE A 79 -13.47 -15.89 -17.22
C ILE A 79 -12.11 -16.56 -17.31
N TRP A 80 -12.01 -17.58 -18.17
CA TRP A 80 -10.78 -18.33 -18.46
C TRP A 80 -10.26 -17.94 -19.84
N SER A 81 -9.06 -17.39 -19.96
CA SER A 81 -8.40 -17.20 -21.27
C SER A 81 -6.93 -16.77 -21.13
N LYS A 82 -6.22 -16.60 -22.26
CA LYS A 82 -4.89 -15.96 -22.42
C LYS A 82 -4.91 -14.42 -22.25
N ILE A 83 -5.99 -13.84 -21.75
CA ILE A 83 -6.11 -12.41 -21.39
C ILE A 83 -5.23 -11.96 -20.17
N PRO A 84 -4.74 -12.84 -19.26
CA PRO A 84 -4.02 -12.42 -18.06
C PRO A 84 -2.74 -11.67 -18.33
N LYS A 85 -2.05 -11.86 -19.47
CA LYS A 85 -0.77 -11.16 -19.68
C LYS A 85 -0.97 -9.65 -19.76
N ARG A 86 -1.98 -9.17 -20.49
CA ARG A 86 -2.29 -7.74 -20.60
C ARG A 86 -2.71 -7.13 -19.26
N TYR A 87 -3.52 -7.86 -18.48
CA TYR A 87 -3.94 -7.40 -17.15
C TYR A 87 -2.82 -7.54 -16.12
N TYR A 88 -1.98 -8.57 -16.19
CA TYR A 88 -0.79 -8.74 -15.38
C TYR A 88 0.23 -7.65 -15.67
N ASP A 89 0.42 -7.27 -16.94
CA ASP A 89 1.26 -6.15 -17.33
C ASP A 89 0.67 -4.82 -16.83
N ILE A 90 -0.66 -4.64 -16.87
CA ILE A 90 -1.33 -3.45 -16.29
C ILE A 90 -1.20 -3.44 -14.77
N ILE A 91 -1.45 -4.55 -14.08
CA ILE A 91 -1.32 -4.69 -12.62
C ILE A 91 0.13 -4.51 -12.21
N LYS A 92 1.08 -5.11 -12.94
CA LYS A 92 2.53 -4.95 -12.73
C LYS A 92 2.97 -3.52 -13.04
N GLN A 93 2.43 -2.85 -14.05
CA GLN A 93 2.66 -1.41 -14.28
C GLN A 93 2.06 -0.54 -13.17
N ILE A 94 0.93 -0.94 -12.58
CA ILE A 94 0.32 -0.27 -11.43
C ILE A 94 1.19 -0.51 -10.17
N GLU A 95 1.62 -1.74 -9.92
CA GLU A 95 2.51 -2.12 -8.82
C GLU A 95 3.92 -1.54 -8.97
N GLU A 96 4.45 -1.42 -10.18
CA GLU A 96 5.73 -0.75 -10.47
C GLU A 96 5.60 0.77 -10.35
N LYS A 97 4.45 1.35 -10.71
CA LYS A 97 4.10 2.73 -10.37
C LYS A 97 3.95 2.93 -8.86
N GLU A 98 3.44 1.94 -8.12
CA GLU A 98 3.29 1.99 -6.66
C GLU A 98 4.58 1.60 -5.90
N LYS A 99 5.53 0.91 -6.55
CA LYS A 99 6.92 0.75 -6.08
C LYS A 99 7.70 2.06 -6.07
N GLN A 100 7.13 3.16 -6.58
CA GLN A 100 7.50 4.48 -6.09
C GLN A 100 7.07 4.58 -4.64
N LEU A 101 8.03 4.32 -3.75
CA LEU A 101 7.98 4.47 -2.30
C LEU A 101 6.98 5.58 -1.90
N SER A 102 5.75 5.15 -1.60
CA SER A 102 4.62 6.04 -1.33
C SER A 102 4.35 6.03 0.16
N ILE A 103 4.49 7.20 0.77
CA ILE A 103 4.31 7.37 2.21
C ILE A 103 2.96 8.05 2.41
N LYS A 104 2.11 7.48 3.27
CA LYS A 104 0.82 8.05 3.63
C LYS A 104 0.91 8.74 4.98
N GLY A 105 0.11 9.79 5.15
CA GLY A 105 -0.06 10.49 6.42
C GLY A 105 -1.36 11.28 6.45
N PHE A 106 -1.58 12.00 7.54
CA PHE A 106 -2.74 12.86 7.71
C PHE A 106 -2.49 14.23 7.09
N THR A 107 -3.42 14.68 6.25
CA THR A 107 -3.38 16.03 5.70
C THR A 107 -3.71 17.05 6.78
N ALA A 108 -2.76 17.93 7.07
CA ALA A 108 -2.98 19.10 7.93
C ALA A 108 -3.43 20.33 7.13
N GLN A 109 -2.81 20.54 5.97
CA GLN A 109 -3.15 21.60 5.03
C GLN A 109 -3.06 21.08 3.60
N LYS A 110 -4.12 21.32 2.83
CA LYS A 110 -4.25 20.84 1.45
C LYS A 110 -3.30 21.58 0.50
N GLY A 111 -2.97 20.93 -0.60
CA GLY A 111 -2.19 21.50 -1.70
C GLY A 111 -1.12 20.52 -2.21
N LYS A 112 -0.41 20.94 -3.24
CA LYS A 112 0.62 20.12 -3.91
C LYS A 112 1.93 20.88 -3.99
N ALA A 113 3.02 20.19 -3.72
CA ALA A 113 4.37 20.76 -3.83
C ALA A 113 5.36 19.69 -4.28
N LYS A 114 6.37 20.11 -5.03
CA LYS A 114 7.47 19.26 -5.47
C LYS A 114 8.79 19.94 -5.13
N GLY A 115 9.73 19.19 -4.58
CA GLY A 115 11.02 19.74 -4.19
C GLY A 115 11.97 18.71 -3.62
N LYS A 116 13.21 19.14 -3.38
CA LYS A 116 14.22 18.31 -2.71
C LYS A 116 13.94 18.22 -1.22
N VAL A 117 14.00 17.01 -0.68
CA VAL A 117 13.86 16.73 0.75
C VAL A 117 15.08 17.27 1.49
N ILE A 118 14.83 17.93 2.61
CA ILE A 118 15.82 18.17 3.65
C ILE A 118 15.28 17.56 4.95
N VAL A 119 15.96 16.53 5.45
CA VAL A 119 15.64 15.95 6.76
C VAL A 119 16.31 16.80 7.83
N VAL A 120 15.50 17.47 8.66
CA VAL A 120 15.94 18.31 9.76
C VAL A 120 15.84 17.50 11.04
N LYS A 121 16.99 17.12 11.62
CA LYS A 121 17.07 16.41 12.91
C LYS A 121 17.49 17.35 14.04
N SER A 122 18.25 18.39 13.71
CA SER A 122 18.84 19.33 14.68
C SER A 122 18.74 20.77 14.19
N TYR A 123 18.96 21.73 15.10
CA TYR A 123 18.95 23.16 14.78
C TYR A 123 19.95 23.54 13.67
N HIS A 124 21.09 22.84 13.58
CA HIS A 124 22.10 23.06 12.56
C HIS A 124 21.60 22.77 11.14
N ASP A 125 20.63 21.86 11.00
CA ASP A 125 20.08 21.46 9.71
C ASP A 125 19.09 22.49 9.14
N ILE A 126 18.57 23.39 9.97
CA ILE A 126 17.64 24.47 9.57
C ILE A 126 18.28 25.36 8.50
N LYS A 127 19.59 25.62 8.59
CA LYS A 127 20.34 26.44 7.61
C LYS A 127 20.45 25.78 6.23
N LYS A 128 20.29 24.44 6.16
CA LYS A 128 20.36 23.68 4.90
C LYS A 128 19.07 23.78 4.07
N VAL A 129 17.98 24.24 4.68
CA VAL A 129 16.69 24.41 4.00
C VAL A 129 16.73 25.65 3.12
N LYS A 130 16.61 25.44 1.81
CA LYS A 130 16.53 26.50 0.80
C LYS A 130 15.10 26.69 0.32
N LYS A 131 14.86 27.81 -0.37
CA LYS A 131 13.56 28.11 -0.97
C LYS A 131 13.13 26.98 -1.89
N GLY A 132 11.90 26.48 -1.74
CA GLY A 132 11.35 25.41 -2.57
C GLY A 132 11.69 23.97 -2.12
N HIS A 133 12.47 23.78 -1.06
CA HIS A 133 12.73 22.45 -0.50
C HIS A 133 11.53 21.91 0.29
N ILE A 134 11.49 20.60 0.49
CA ILE A 134 10.49 19.93 1.32
C ILE A 134 11.13 19.63 2.67
N LEU A 135 10.55 20.18 3.74
CA LEU A 135 11.08 19.98 5.09
C LEU A 135 10.50 18.69 5.66
N VAL A 136 11.38 17.77 6.06
CA VAL A 136 11.02 16.50 6.71
C VAL A 136 11.60 16.50 8.12
N ALA A 137 10.79 16.28 9.15
CA ALA A 137 11.24 16.22 10.53
C ALA A 137 10.48 15.15 11.33
N ASN A 138 10.99 14.75 12.50
CA ASN A 138 10.23 13.85 13.37
C ASN A 138 9.04 14.60 13.99
N THR A 139 9.35 15.74 14.60
CA THR A 139 8.42 16.74 15.13
C THR A 139 8.95 18.15 14.77
N THR A 140 8.12 19.19 14.89
CA THR A 140 8.53 20.58 14.65
C THR A 140 8.46 21.41 15.94
N HIS A 141 9.33 22.42 16.03
CA HIS A 141 9.37 23.39 17.11
C HIS A 141 9.33 24.81 16.55
N PRO A 142 8.96 25.83 17.35
CA PRO A 142 8.93 27.23 16.91
C PRO A 142 10.25 27.71 16.28
N ASN A 143 11.39 27.17 16.74
CA ASN A 143 12.71 27.47 16.20
C ASN A 143 12.88 27.09 14.71
N TYR A 144 11.98 26.27 14.15
CA TYR A 144 12.01 25.82 12.76
C TYR A 144 11.31 26.82 11.83
N LEU A 145 10.64 27.85 12.37
CA LEU A 145 9.91 28.86 11.59
C LEU A 145 10.72 29.45 10.42
N PRO A 146 12.01 29.83 10.57
CA PRO A 146 12.79 30.37 9.45
C PRO A 146 12.99 29.38 8.30
N ALA A 147 13.12 28.08 8.62
CA ALA A 147 13.19 27.03 7.60
C ALA A 147 11.81 26.73 7.01
N MET A 148 10.75 26.77 7.83
CA MET A 148 9.38 26.53 7.38
C MET A 148 8.91 27.62 6.39
N GLN A 149 9.34 28.87 6.59
CA GLN A 149 9.10 29.96 5.65
C GLN A 149 9.76 29.73 4.28
N LYS A 150 10.91 29.06 4.23
CA LYS A 150 11.61 28.75 2.97
C LYS A 150 11.07 27.51 2.27
N ALA A 151 10.67 26.49 3.03
CA ALA A 151 10.21 25.22 2.48
C ALA A 151 8.90 25.38 1.68
N ALA A 152 8.69 24.56 0.67
CA ALA A 152 7.46 24.50 -0.12
C ALA A 152 6.38 23.64 0.55
N ALA A 153 6.76 22.61 1.29
CA ALA A 153 5.84 21.77 2.07
C ALA A 153 6.52 21.15 3.29
N PHE A 154 5.70 20.63 4.19
CA PHE A 154 6.12 20.04 5.46
C PHE A 154 5.67 18.58 5.57
N ILE A 155 6.57 17.73 6.02
CA ILE A 155 6.30 16.33 6.32
C ILE A 155 6.80 16.03 7.73
N THR A 156 5.95 15.46 8.57
CA THR A 156 6.33 15.02 9.92
C THR A 156 5.97 13.57 10.19
N ASN A 157 6.79 12.89 10.99
CA ASN A 157 6.49 11.54 11.45
C ASN A 157 5.41 11.54 12.51
N GLU A 158 5.49 12.49 13.44
CA GLU A 158 4.62 12.64 14.58
C GLU A 158 3.84 13.95 14.49
N GLY A 159 2.65 13.96 15.11
CA GLY A 159 1.77 15.10 15.11
C GLY A 159 0.41 14.78 14.48
N GLY A 160 -0.64 15.36 15.07
CA GLY A 160 -2.00 15.32 14.56
C GLY A 160 -2.42 16.63 13.89
N ILE A 161 -3.72 16.75 13.62
CA ILE A 161 -4.35 17.93 12.98
C ILE A 161 -4.16 19.23 13.78
N ALA A 162 -3.91 19.14 15.08
CA ALA A 162 -3.66 20.28 15.98
C ALA A 162 -2.17 20.44 16.37
N SER A 163 -1.25 19.74 15.70
CA SER A 163 0.18 19.87 15.99
C SER A 163 0.73 21.23 15.56
N HIS A 164 1.89 21.61 16.11
CA HIS A 164 2.61 22.83 15.71
C HIS A 164 2.84 22.89 14.19
N ALA A 165 3.27 21.79 13.56
CA ALA A 165 3.41 21.70 12.11
C ALA A 165 2.10 21.97 11.37
N ALA A 166 0.96 21.48 11.88
CA ALA A 166 -0.34 21.64 11.27
C ALA A 166 -0.85 23.09 11.36
N ILE A 167 -0.73 23.74 12.52
CA ILE A 167 -1.17 25.12 12.74
C ILE A 167 -0.37 26.06 11.83
N VAL A 168 0.96 26.01 11.93
CA VAL A 168 1.86 26.89 11.15
C VAL A 168 1.68 26.67 9.64
N SER A 169 1.40 25.43 9.21
CA SER A 169 1.16 25.17 7.79
C SER A 169 -0.08 25.84 7.22
N ARG A 170 -1.13 25.99 8.03
CA ARG A 170 -2.37 26.67 7.64
C ARG A 170 -2.14 28.18 7.54
N GLU A 171 -1.43 28.74 8.51
CA GLU A 171 -1.04 30.16 8.50
C GLU A 171 -0.20 30.50 7.26
N MET A 172 0.78 29.65 6.94
CA MET A 172 1.65 29.83 5.78
C MET A 172 1.01 29.42 4.45
N LYS A 173 -0.21 28.85 4.47
CA LYS A 173 -0.91 28.29 3.29
C LYS A 173 -0.05 27.32 2.46
N LYS A 174 0.73 26.47 3.13
CA LYS A 174 1.62 25.49 2.50
C LYS A 174 1.17 24.06 2.74
N PRO A 175 1.31 23.14 1.76
CA PRO A 175 0.95 21.74 1.92
C PRO A 175 1.66 21.10 3.11
N CYS A 176 0.91 20.34 3.91
CA CYS A 176 1.45 19.71 5.11
C CYS A 176 0.82 18.34 5.36
N ILE A 177 1.69 17.35 5.54
CA ILE A 177 1.32 15.98 5.89
C ILE A 177 2.00 15.62 7.21
N VAL A 178 1.21 15.19 8.18
CA VAL A 178 1.66 14.84 9.54
C VAL A 178 1.36 13.37 9.85
N GLY A 179 2.00 12.81 10.88
CA GLY A 179 1.69 11.45 11.32
C GLY A 179 2.14 10.35 10.35
N THR A 180 3.18 10.58 9.54
CA THR A 180 3.67 9.59 8.57
C THR A 180 4.40 8.39 9.20
N LYS A 181 4.83 8.51 10.47
CA LYS A 181 5.59 7.53 11.28
C LYS A 181 6.97 7.09 10.73
N ILE A 182 7.16 7.06 9.41
CA ILE A 182 8.35 6.49 8.75
C ILE A 182 9.07 7.47 7.82
N ALA A 183 8.55 8.68 7.58
CA ALA A 183 9.10 9.60 6.59
C ALA A 183 10.58 9.94 6.81
N THR A 184 11.04 10.17 8.05
CA THR A 184 12.45 10.47 8.32
C THR A 184 13.40 9.28 8.12
N LYS A 185 12.87 8.04 8.15
CA LYS A 185 13.64 6.82 7.92
C LYS A 185 13.73 6.50 6.42
N VAL A 186 12.65 6.78 5.70
CA VAL A 186 12.48 6.46 4.28
C VAL A 186 13.07 7.54 3.38
N LEU A 187 12.79 8.81 3.67
CA LEU A 187 13.27 9.93 2.87
C LEU A 187 14.65 10.36 3.36
N LYS A 188 15.57 10.57 2.42
CA LYS A 188 16.91 11.08 2.69
C LYS A 188 17.04 12.49 2.14
N THR A 189 17.88 13.30 2.79
CA THR A 189 18.24 14.64 2.30
C THR A 189 18.77 14.55 0.87
N GLY A 190 18.20 15.35 -0.04
CA GLY A 190 18.53 15.35 -1.47
C GLY A 190 17.53 14.59 -2.35
N ASP A 191 16.68 13.73 -1.78
CA ASP A 191 15.65 13.03 -2.52
C ASP A 191 14.64 14.01 -3.14
N LEU A 192 14.29 13.81 -4.42
CA LEU A 192 13.23 14.57 -5.05
C LEU A 192 11.88 13.92 -4.72
N VAL A 193 10.96 14.69 -4.14
CA VAL A 193 9.64 14.18 -3.77
C VAL A 193 8.53 15.09 -4.28
N GLU A 194 7.38 14.48 -4.53
CA GLU A 194 6.10 15.14 -4.73
C GLU A 194 5.23 14.89 -3.50
N VAL A 195 4.70 15.97 -2.93
CA VAL A 195 3.81 15.98 -1.79
C VAL A 195 2.43 16.34 -2.30
N ASP A 196 1.52 15.36 -2.29
CA ASP A 196 0.10 15.56 -2.57
C ASP A 196 -0.67 15.53 -1.24
N ALA A 197 -0.81 16.71 -0.65
CA ALA A 197 -1.57 16.84 0.60
C ALA A 197 -3.09 16.83 0.35
N GLU A 198 -3.60 16.82 -0.89
CA GLU A 198 -5.03 16.56 -1.11
C GLU A 198 -5.37 15.09 -0.82
N LYS A 199 -4.48 14.19 -1.23
CA LYS A 199 -4.63 12.74 -1.03
C LYS A 199 -3.89 12.22 0.20
N GLY A 200 -3.06 13.03 0.84
CA GLY A 200 -2.22 12.63 1.97
C GLY A 200 -1.09 11.67 1.58
N ILE A 201 -0.58 11.81 0.34
CA ILE A 201 0.41 10.91 -0.25
C ILE A 201 1.69 11.67 -0.58
N ILE A 202 2.83 11.09 -0.21
CA ILE A 202 4.16 11.56 -0.59
C ILE A 202 4.76 10.52 -1.52
N LYS A 203 5.24 10.95 -2.69
CA LYS A 203 5.87 10.09 -3.68
C LYS A 203 7.32 10.49 -3.89
N LYS A 204 8.22 9.52 -3.82
CA LYS A 204 9.62 9.73 -4.22
C LYS A 204 9.76 9.64 -5.74
N ILE A 205 10.24 10.71 -6.35
CA ILE A 205 10.52 10.77 -7.79
C ILE A 205 11.95 10.28 -8.00
N LYS A 206 12.11 9.15 -8.69
CA LYS A 206 13.44 8.75 -9.17
C LYS A 206 13.83 9.69 -10.32
N SER A 207 14.94 10.40 -10.18
CA SER A 207 15.61 10.96 -11.35
C SER A 207 16.19 9.80 -12.13
N ILE A 208 15.65 9.55 -13.32
CA ILE A 208 16.32 8.73 -14.33
C ILE A 208 17.53 9.57 -14.74
N SER A 209 18.70 9.30 -14.16
CA SER A 209 19.96 9.76 -14.74
C SER A 209 20.22 8.89 -15.95
N SER A 210 20.23 9.55 -17.11
CA SER A 210 20.61 9.04 -18.43
C SER A 210 21.93 8.28 -18.43
#